data_AF-A0A2H0QET6-F1
#
_entry.id   AF-A0A2H0QET6-F1
#
_cell.length_a   1.000
_cell.length_b   1.000
_cell.length_c   1.000
_cell.angle_alpha   90.00
_cell.angle_beta   90.00
_cell.angle_gamma   90.00
#
_symmetry.space_group_name_H-M   'P 1'
#
loop_
_entity.id
_entity.type
_entity.pdbx_description
1 polymer ?
#
loop_
_entity_poly.entity_id
_entity_poly.type
_entity_poly.pdbx_seq_one_letter_code
_entity_poly.pdbx_strand_id
1 'polypeptide(L)'
;MNRKLGNKKISSLALMLGLCLSLPLLASCSGDVKEQLGLRRDAPDEFAVQRKPKLEIPPEFKVRPPQPGAEALYATEAREELKSSLIGDPVYSDASEGESALLQKMKVQSANPEIRSVLRSEYGDSDPDLLDRIRSISDDNNNKTLVDAEAERERISENKKEGKPVAEGEIPTKSRSEGKSVIDKILGE
;
A
#
# COMPACT_ATOMS: atom_id res chain seq x y z
N MET A 1 -84.81 -13.72 8.98
CA MET A 1 -85.54 -12.46 8.70
C MET A 1 -84.54 -11.33 8.65
N ASN A 2 -84.49 -10.66 7.50
CA ASN A 2 -83.59 -9.58 7.12
C ASN A 2 -83.48 -8.44 8.13
N ARG A 3 -82.33 -7.76 8.17
CA ARG A 3 -82.30 -6.28 8.20
C ARG A 3 -80.93 -5.75 7.74
N LYS A 4 -80.82 -5.57 6.41
CA LYS A 4 -79.97 -4.56 5.76
C LYS A 4 -80.35 -3.19 6.35
N LEU A 5 -79.63 -2.64 7.32
CA LEU A 5 -79.81 -1.23 7.74
C LEU A 5 -78.56 -0.76 8.51
N GLY A 6 -77.45 -0.52 7.81
CA GLY A 6 -76.20 -0.06 8.46
C GLY A 6 -75.33 0.86 7.62
N ASN A 7 -75.07 0.51 6.36
CA ASN A 7 -73.88 1.07 5.69
C ASN A 7 -74.00 2.53 5.23
N LYS A 8 -75.21 3.07 4.99
CA LYS A 8 -75.38 4.46 4.53
C LYS A 8 -75.17 5.50 5.64
N LYS A 9 -75.59 5.22 6.88
CA LYS A 9 -75.37 6.15 8.00
C LYS A 9 -73.92 6.13 8.48
N ILE A 10 -73.26 4.97 8.41
CA ILE A 10 -71.84 4.82 8.74
C ILE A 10 -70.97 5.54 7.70
N SER A 11 -71.32 5.49 6.41
CA SER A 11 -70.60 6.22 5.35
C SER A 11 -70.76 7.74 5.45
N SER A 12 -71.96 8.25 5.78
CA SER A 12 -72.17 9.69 5.97
C SER A 12 -71.48 10.23 7.23
N LEU A 13 -71.48 9.45 8.32
CA LEU A 13 -70.76 9.77 9.55
C LEU A 13 -69.24 9.73 9.33
N ALA A 14 -68.73 8.75 8.57
CA ALA A 14 -67.32 8.66 8.22
C ALA A 14 -66.86 9.81 7.31
N LEU A 15 -67.71 10.27 6.39
CA LEU A 15 -67.41 11.43 5.53
C LEU A 15 -67.37 12.74 6.33
N MET A 16 -68.29 12.94 7.28
CA MET A 16 -68.29 14.10 8.17
C MET A 16 -67.15 14.08 9.18
N LEU A 17 -66.81 12.91 9.72
CA LEU A 17 -65.66 12.75 10.62
C LEU A 17 -64.33 12.95 9.87
N GLY A 18 -64.25 12.49 8.61
CA GLY A 18 -63.09 12.73 7.75
C GLY A 18 -62.91 14.20 7.36
N LEU A 19 -64.01 14.92 7.10
CA LEU A 19 -63.96 16.35 6.80
C LEU A 19 -63.61 17.18 8.04
N CYS A 20 -64.17 16.88 9.22
CA CYS A 20 -63.78 17.56 10.46
C CYS A 20 -62.33 17.29 10.88
N LEU A 21 -61.75 16.14 10.52
CA LEU A 21 -60.34 15.84 10.75
C LEU A 21 -59.38 16.55 9.78
N SER A 22 -59.84 16.99 8.60
CA SER A 22 -58.98 17.64 7.61
C SER A 22 -58.83 19.15 7.81
N LEU A 23 -59.78 19.82 8.47
CA LEU A 23 -59.68 21.25 8.79
C LEU A 23 -58.51 21.63 9.73
N PRO A 24 -58.22 20.91 10.83
CA PRO A 24 -57.08 21.26 11.70
C PRO A 24 -55.71 20.99 11.03
N LEU A 25 -55.65 20.10 10.03
CA LEU A 25 -54.41 19.84 9.27
C LEU A 25 -53.99 21.04 8.39
N LEU A 26 -54.94 21.84 7.89
CA LEU A 26 -54.64 23.05 7.13
C LEU A 26 -54.25 24.23 8.03
N ALA A 27 -54.75 24.30 9.27
CA ALA A 27 -54.39 25.35 10.23
C ALA A 27 -52.92 25.30 10.68
N SER A 28 -52.28 24.12 10.59
CA SER A 28 -50.85 23.92 10.87
C SER A 28 -49.93 24.61 9.86
N CYS A 29 -50.39 24.84 8.62
CA CYS A 29 -49.62 25.55 7.59
C CYS A 29 -49.70 27.08 7.68
N SER A 30 -50.35 27.64 8.70
CA SER A 30 -50.37 29.10 8.93
C SER A 30 -49.28 29.59 9.89
N GLY A 31 -48.38 28.70 10.32
CA GLY A 31 -47.12 29.10 10.94
C GLY A 31 -46.23 29.81 9.93
N ASP A 32 -45.30 30.63 10.40
CA ASP A 32 -44.37 31.44 9.61
C ASP A 32 -43.46 30.55 8.74
N VAL A 33 -44.00 29.99 7.64
CA VAL A 33 -43.30 29.08 6.72
C VAL A 33 -42.03 29.69 6.18
N LYS A 34 -41.99 31.02 6.11
CA LYS A 34 -40.85 31.81 5.68
C LYS A 34 -39.66 31.70 6.64
N GLU A 35 -39.93 31.48 7.93
CA GLU A 35 -38.92 31.27 8.97
C GLU A 35 -38.39 29.83 8.95
N GLN A 36 -39.27 28.83 8.85
CA GLN A 36 -38.85 27.42 8.70
C GLN A 36 -38.11 27.12 7.39
N LEU A 37 -38.45 27.83 6.31
CA LEU A 37 -37.76 27.72 5.03
C LEU A 37 -36.48 28.59 4.96
N GLY A 38 -36.11 29.29 6.04
CA GLY A 38 -34.88 30.09 6.12
C GLY A 38 -34.86 31.32 5.21
N LEU A 39 -36.01 31.76 4.68
CA LEU A 39 -36.14 32.97 3.86
C LEU A 39 -36.17 34.25 4.70
N ARG A 40 -36.22 34.13 6.03
CA ARG A 40 -36.02 35.23 6.97
C ARG A 40 -34.55 35.24 7.36
N ARG A 41 -33.88 36.38 7.14
CA ARG A 41 -32.47 36.55 7.48
C ARG A 41 -32.34 36.81 8.97
N ASP A 42 -32.08 35.75 9.73
CA ASP A 42 -31.66 35.83 11.12
C ASP A 42 -30.13 35.90 11.14
N ALA A 43 -29.59 37.11 11.19
CA ALA A 43 -28.15 37.30 11.24
C ALA A 43 -27.66 36.91 12.64
N PRO A 44 -26.70 35.99 12.77
CA PRO A 44 -26.17 35.63 14.07
C PRO A 44 -25.55 36.86 14.74
N ASP A 45 -25.80 37.02 16.04
CA ASP A 45 -25.33 38.16 16.81
C ASP A 45 -23.79 38.23 16.79
N GLU A 46 -23.28 39.25 16.09
CA GLU A 46 -21.86 39.51 15.88
C GLU A 46 -21.13 39.83 17.19
N PHE A 47 -21.88 40.19 18.24
CA PHE A 47 -21.36 40.55 19.55
C PHE A 47 -21.55 39.44 20.58
N ALA A 48 -22.01 38.25 20.17
CA ALA A 48 -22.15 37.11 21.07
C ALA A 48 -20.78 36.59 21.52
N VAL A 49 -20.39 36.94 22.74
CA VAL A 49 -19.14 36.48 23.35
C VAL A 49 -19.32 35.05 23.90
N GLN A 50 -18.72 34.07 23.23
CA GLN A 50 -18.64 32.70 23.75
C GLN A 50 -17.56 32.60 24.84
N ARG A 51 -17.92 32.03 25.99
CA ARG A 51 -16.97 31.76 27.08
C ARG A 51 -16.09 30.57 26.67
N LYS A 52 -14.78 30.80 26.58
CA LYS A 52 -13.81 29.72 26.42
C LYS A 52 -13.69 28.94 27.73
N PRO A 53 -13.47 27.61 27.68
CA PRO A 53 -13.07 26.85 28.87
C PRO A 53 -11.80 27.47 29.46
N LYS A 54 -11.61 27.31 30.78
CA LYS A 54 -10.37 27.76 31.44
C LYS A 54 -9.18 27.07 30.76
N LEU A 55 -8.14 27.83 30.41
CA LEU A 55 -6.86 27.23 30.02
C LEU A 55 -6.21 26.63 31.25
N GLU A 56 -6.08 25.31 31.28
CA GLU A 56 -5.22 24.62 32.23
C GLU A 56 -3.79 24.69 31.71
N ILE A 57 -2.91 25.30 32.50
CA ILE A 57 -1.48 25.30 32.21
C ILE A 57 -1.01 23.88 32.57
N PRO A 58 -0.45 23.12 31.62
CA PRO A 58 0.07 21.79 31.92
C PRO A 58 1.15 21.90 33.02
N PRO A 59 1.36 20.83 33.82
CA PRO A 59 2.38 20.85 34.84
C PRO A 59 3.72 21.21 34.20
N GLU A 60 4.35 22.27 34.70
CA GLU A 60 5.72 22.62 34.35
C GLU A 60 6.61 21.45 34.77
N PHE A 61 6.92 20.58 33.82
CA PHE A 61 7.96 19.59 34.01
C PHE A 61 9.25 20.39 34.17
N LYS A 62 9.69 20.56 35.41
CA LYS A 62 11.06 20.95 35.75
C LYS A 62 11.97 19.78 35.40
N VAL A 63 11.99 19.40 34.12
CA VAL A 63 13.05 18.56 33.58
C VAL A 63 14.33 19.34 33.78
N ARG A 64 15.29 18.71 34.44
CA ARG A 64 16.64 19.26 34.55
C ARG A 64 17.12 19.51 33.12
N PRO A 65 17.56 20.74 32.78
CA PRO A 65 18.15 20.99 31.48
C PRO A 65 19.26 19.96 31.22
N PRO A 66 19.31 19.35 30.03
CA PRO A 66 20.36 18.40 29.71
C PRO A 66 21.71 19.11 29.88
N GLN A 67 22.66 18.45 30.54
CA GLN A 67 24.00 19.01 30.70
C GLN A 67 24.68 19.09 29.33
N PRO A 68 25.31 20.22 28.96
CA PRO A 68 26.08 20.30 27.73
C PRO A 68 27.15 19.19 27.70
N GLY A 69 27.07 18.28 26.72
CA GLY A 69 27.99 17.15 26.57
C GLY A 69 27.59 15.85 27.28
N ALA A 70 26.46 15.81 28.01
CA ALA A 70 25.92 14.54 28.52
C ALA A 70 25.32 13.71 27.37
N GLU A 71 25.57 12.41 27.39
CA GLU A 71 25.00 11.47 26.42
C GLU A 71 23.46 11.53 26.48
N ALA A 72 22.83 11.56 25.31
CA ALA A 72 21.37 11.59 25.21
C ALA A 72 20.81 10.27 25.73
N LEU A 73 19.94 10.34 26.74
CA LEU A 73 19.40 9.17 27.46
C LEU A 73 18.67 8.14 26.59
N TYR A 74 18.31 8.48 25.34
CA TYR A 74 17.47 7.63 24.47
C TYR A 74 17.88 7.61 23.00
N ALA A 75 19.06 8.12 22.62
CA ALA A 75 19.39 8.29 21.20
C ALA A 75 19.69 6.97 20.47
N THR A 76 20.15 5.94 21.18
CA THR A 76 20.58 4.67 20.58
C THR A 76 19.50 3.58 20.67
N GLU A 77 18.81 3.47 21.80
CA GLU A 77 17.83 2.38 22.05
C GLU A 77 16.60 2.48 21.15
N ALA A 78 15.98 3.67 21.05
CA ALA A 78 14.76 3.85 20.27
C ALA A 78 14.97 3.57 18.76
N ARG A 79 16.16 3.86 18.22
CA ARG A 79 16.48 3.63 16.81
C ARG A 79 16.71 2.15 16.50
N GLU A 80 17.40 1.44 17.39
CA GLU A 80 17.67 0.01 17.21
C GLU A 80 16.41 -0.83 17.45
N GLU A 81 15.57 -0.46 18.42
CA GLU A 81 14.26 -1.09 18.65
C GLU A 81 13.29 -0.85 17.48
N LEU A 82 13.27 0.36 16.90
CA LEU A 82 12.47 0.63 15.72
C LEU A 82 12.97 -0.15 14.50
N LYS A 83 14.30 -0.28 14.34
CA LYS A 83 14.90 -1.08 13.24
C LYS A 83 14.50 -2.55 13.33
N SER A 84 14.59 -3.18 14.50
CA SER A 84 14.20 -4.58 14.66
C SER A 84 12.71 -4.78 14.42
N SER A 85 11.87 -3.82 14.82
CA SER A 85 10.43 -3.83 14.52
C SER A 85 10.11 -3.63 13.04
N LEU A 86 10.83 -2.75 12.34
CA LEU A 86 10.58 -2.43 10.93
C LEU A 86 11.09 -3.50 9.96
N ILE A 87 12.29 -4.01 10.21
CA ILE A 87 12.96 -4.99 9.35
C ILE A 87 12.52 -6.42 9.70
N GLY A 88 12.09 -6.64 10.95
CA GLY A 88 11.88 -7.96 11.52
C GLY A 88 13.19 -8.65 11.85
N ASP A 89 13.14 -9.66 12.72
CA ASP A 89 14.26 -10.56 12.90
C ASP A 89 14.53 -11.29 11.57
N PRO A 90 15.80 -11.46 11.16
CA PRO A 90 16.10 -12.20 9.94
C PRO A 90 15.68 -13.66 10.12
N VAL A 91 14.52 -14.00 9.57
CA VAL A 91 13.95 -15.35 9.60
C VAL A 91 14.77 -16.23 8.66
N TYR A 92 15.85 -16.82 9.18
CA TYR A 92 16.58 -17.92 8.52
C TYR A 92 16.05 -19.30 8.94
N SER A 93 14.95 -19.36 9.71
CA SER A 93 14.54 -20.58 10.43
C SER A 93 13.88 -21.66 9.57
N ASP A 94 13.44 -21.33 8.35
CA ASP A 94 12.80 -22.28 7.41
C ASP A 94 13.66 -22.54 6.14
N ALA A 95 14.98 -22.37 6.22
CA ALA A 95 15.86 -22.68 5.10
C ALA A 95 15.80 -24.19 4.78
N SER A 96 15.48 -24.52 3.53
CA SER A 96 15.53 -25.91 3.07
C SER A 96 16.94 -26.49 3.14
N GLU A 97 17.08 -27.82 3.13
CA GLU A 97 18.41 -28.47 3.16
C GLU A 97 19.32 -27.96 2.03
N GLY A 98 18.77 -27.78 0.81
CA GLY A 98 19.49 -27.22 -0.32
C GLY A 98 19.89 -25.75 -0.13
N GLU A 99 19.03 -24.96 0.51
CA GLU A 99 19.31 -23.55 0.81
C GLU A 99 20.42 -23.42 1.87
N SER A 100 20.38 -24.24 2.91
CA SER A 100 21.44 -24.29 3.92
C SER A 100 22.81 -24.66 3.32
N ALA A 101 22.86 -25.63 2.39
CA ALA A 101 24.07 -26.02 1.70
C ALA A 101 24.62 -24.88 0.82
N LEU A 102 23.73 -24.11 0.17
CA LEU A 102 24.11 -22.93 -0.60
C LEU A 102 24.64 -21.82 0.33
N LEU A 103 23.97 -21.53 1.44
CA LEU A 103 24.38 -20.52 2.41
C LEU A 103 25.74 -20.84 3.04
N GLN A 104 26.00 -22.12 3.33
CA GLN A 104 27.32 -22.60 3.78
C GLN A 104 28.40 -22.36 2.71
N LYS A 105 28.11 -22.70 1.46
CA LYS A 105 29.05 -22.49 0.35
C LYS A 105 29.34 -21.01 0.08
N MET A 106 28.32 -20.17 0.25
CA MET A 106 28.40 -18.71 0.13
C MET A 106 29.02 -18.04 1.37
N LYS A 107 29.32 -18.79 2.44
CA LYS A 107 29.90 -18.31 3.70
C LYS A 107 29.13 -17.13 4.31
N VAL A 108 27.81 -17.13 4.19
CA VAL A 108 26.94 -16.03 4.64
C VAL A 108 27.09 -15.75 6.15
N GLN A 109 27.43 -16.76 6.96
CA GLN A 109 27.69 -16.60 8.39
C GLN A 109 28.87 -15.66 8.71
N SER A 110 29.77 -15.43 7.75
CA SER A 110 30.90 -14.50 7.89
C SER A 110 30.67 -13.15 7.20
N ALA A 111 29.45 -12.89 6.71
CA ALA A 111 29.12 -11.64 6.06
C ALA A 111 29.16 -10.47 7.07
N ASN A 112 29.80 -9.37 6.67
CA ASN A 112 29.82 -8.16 7.48
C ASN A 112 28.41 -7.53 7.50
N PRO A 113 27.74 -7.39 8.67
CA PRO A 113 26.41 -6.79 8.76
C PRO A 113 26.40 -5.32 8.30
N GLU A 114 27.54 -4.65 8.39
CA GLU A 114 27.75 -3.25 8.02
C GLU A 114 28.27 -3.08 6.59
N ILE A 115 28.25 -4.12 5.73
CA ILE A 115 28.78 -4.01 4.36
C ILE A 115 28.14 -2.88 3.55
N ARG A 116 26.88 -2.53 3.83
CA ARG A 116 26.19 -1.41 3.17
C ARG A 116 26.74 -0.05 3.57
N SER A 117 27.14 0.13 4.83
CA SER A 117 27.74 1.39 5.30
C SER A 117 29.18 1.52 4.79
N VAL A 118 29.93 0.41 4.75
CA VAL A 118 31.25 0.34 4.11
C VAL A 118 31.17 0.71 2.62
N LEU A 119 30.30 0.05 1.85
CA LEU A 119 30.11 0.36 0.43
C LEU A 119 29.70 1.81 0.19
N ARG A 120 28.82 2.35 1.03
CA ARG A 120 28.43 3.77 0.95
C ARG A 120 29.62 4.71 1.20
N SER A 121 30.51 4.35 2.12
CA SER A 121 31.72 5.13 2.37
C SER A 121 32.74 5.05 1.23
N GLU A 122 32.81 3.89 0.55
CA GLU A 122 33.74 3.66 -0.56
C GLU A 122 33.25 4.26 -1.89
N TYR A 123 31.95 4.14 -2.19
CA TYR A 123 31.36 4.46 -3.50
C TYR A 123 30.42 5.68 -3.47
N GLY A 124 30.09 6.20 -2.29
CA GLY A 124 29.17 7.34 -2.13
C GLY A 124 27.68 6.96 -2.25
N ASP A 125 26.81 7.95 -2.05
CA ASP A 125 25.34 7.80 -2.05
C ASP A 125 24.71 7.81 -3.45
N SER A 126 25.49 8.12 -4.48
CA SER A 126 25.01 8.22 -5.85
C SER A 126 26.05 7.60 -6.75
N ASP A 127 25.71 6.45 -7.32
CA ASP A 127 26.38 5.92 -8.49
C ASP A 127 25.82 6.72 -9.68
N PRO A 128 26.51 7.76 -10.19
CA PRO A 128 25.99 8.55 -11.32
C PRO A 128 25.78 7.67 -12.55
N ASP A 129 26.45 6.52 -12.60
CA ASP A 129 26.43 5.52 -13.66
C ASP A 129 25.27 4.50 -13.51
N LEU A 130 24.45 4.57 -12.45
CA LEU A 130 23.37 3.59 -12.25
C LEU A 130 22.33 3.64 -13.37
N LEU A 131 21.93 4.85 -13.78
CA LEU A 131 20.98 5.04 -14.88
C LEU A 131 21.59 4.57 -16.20
N ASP A 132 22.88 4.80 -16.41
CA ASP A 132 23.60 4.36 -17.61
C ASP A 132 23.80 2.84 -17.62
N ARG A 133 24.00 2.19 -16.47
CA ARG A 133 23.99 0.73 -16.33
C ARG A 133 22.61 0.12 -16.58
N ILE A 134 21.55 0.71 -16.02
CA ILE A 134 20.17 0.26 -16.27
C ILE A 134 19.84 0.39 -17.76
N ARG A 135 20.27 1.49 -18.39
CA ARG A 135 20.13 1.70 -19.82
C ARG A 135 20.95 0.71 -20.63
N SER A 136 22.18 0.42 -20.23
CA SER A 136 23.03 -0.61 -20.85
C SER A 136 22.36 -1.99 -20.79
N ILE A 137 21.76 -2.38 -19.66
CA ILE A 137 21.00 -3.62 -19.55
C ILE A 137 19.81 -3.62 -20.52
N SER A 138 19.14 -2.48 -20.70
CA SER A 138 18.02 -2.34 -21.62
C SER A 138 18.44 -2.43 -23.10
N ASP A 139 19.51 -1.74 -23.47
CA ASP A 139 20.02 -1.67 -24.85
C ASP A 139 20.66 -3.00 -25.28
N ASP A 140 21.31 -3.71 -24.35
CA ASP A 140 21.91 -5.03 -24.58
C ASP A 140 20.89 -6.13 -24.92
N ASN A 141 19.62 -5.98 -24.50
CA ASN A 141 18.60 -6.99 -24.78
C ASN A 141 18.12 -6.98 -26.24
N ASN A 142 18.39 -5.91 -26.99
CA ASN A 142 17.82 -5.72 -28.32
C ASN A 142 18.68 -6.31 -29.44
N ASN A 143 19.98 -6.55 -29.20
CA ASN A 143 20.93 -6.92 -30.26
C ASN A 143 21.82 -8.13 -29.94
N LYS A 144 21.45 -8.96 -28.95
CA LYS A 144 22.21 -10.15 -28.58
C LYS A 144 21.67 -11.41 -29.26
N THR A 145 22.58 -12.22 -29.77
CA THR A 145 22.36 -13.63 -30.07
C THR A 145 22.00 -14.34 -28.76
N LEU A 146 20.83 -14.97 -28.73
CA LEU A 146 20.28 -15.61 -27.53
C LEU A 146 20.91 -17.00 -27.41
N VAL A 147 21.37 -17.40 -26.23
CA VAL A 147 21.86 -18.78 -26.04
C VAL A 147 20.73 -19.76 -26.30
N ASP A 148 21.00 -20.81 -27.09
CA ASP A 148 20.00 -21.85 -27.30
C ASP A 148 20.02 -22.85 -26.15
N ALA A 149 18.97 -22.80 -25.32
CA ALA A 149 18.88 -23.58 -24.09
C ALA A 149 18.93 -25.10 -24.32
N GLU A 150 18.38 -25.59 -25.44
CA GLU A 150 18.33 -27.02 -25.71
C GLU A 150 19.70 -27.55 -26.13
N ALA A 151 20.32 -26.92 -27.13
CA ALA A 151 21.66 -27.25 -27.57
C ALA A 151 22.71 -27.03 -26.45
N GLU A 152 22.58 -25.98 -25.64
CA GLU A 152 23.51 -25.72 -24.52
C GLU A 152 23.41 -26.77 -23.43
N ARG A 153 22.19 -27.25 -23.14
CA ARG A 153 21.99 -28.34 -22.19
C ARG A 153 22.67 -29.62 -22.66
N GLU A 154 22.60 -29.92 -23.95
CA GLU A 154 23.27 -31.09 -24.54
C GLU A 154 24.79 -30.95 -24.44
N ARG A 155 25.35 -29.80 -24.83
CA ARG A 155 26.79 -29.52 -24.68
C ARG A 155 27.28 -29.69 -23.24
N ILE A 156 26.55 -29.15 -22.26
CA ILE A 156 26.89 -29.29 -20.83
C ILE A 156 26.83 -30.76 -20.39
N SER A 157 25.85 -31.52 -20.88
CA SER A 157 25.70 -32.95 -20.57
C SER A 157 26.88 -33.76 -21.11
N GLU A 158 27.33 -33.48 -22.33
CA GLU A 158 28.49 -34.12 -22.95
C GLU A 158 29.78 -33.79 -22.21
N ASN A 159 30.04 -32.51 -21.91
CA ASN A 159 31.22 -32.12 -21.14
C ASN A 159 31.29 -32.81 -19.77
N LYS A 160 30.13 -32.97 -19.10
CA LYS A 160 30.05 -33.70 -17.83
C LYS A 160 30.37 -35.19 -17.99
N LYS A 161 29.91 -35.83 -19.06
CA LYS A 161 30.21 -37.25 -19.36
C LYS A 161 31.69 -37.45 -19.68
N GLU A 162 32.29 -36.51 -20.38
CA GLU A 162 33.70 -36.55 -20.80
C GLU A 162 34.67 -36.05 -19.70
N GLY A 163 34.15 -35.56 -18.57
CA GLY A 163 34.96 -35.03 -17.47
C GLY A 163 35.64 -33.69 -17.79
N LYS A 164 35.21 -33.00 -18.85
CA LYS A 164 35.71 -31.69 -19.24
C LYS A 164 35.09 -30.58 -18.38
N PRO A 165 35.76 -29.41 -18.27
CA PRO A 165 35.17 -28.22 -17.66
C PRO A 165 33.83 -27.85 -18.32
N VAL A 166 32.85 -27.41 -17.53
CA VAL A 166 31.52 -27.02 -18.04
C VAL A 166 31.60 -25.86 -19.05
N ALA A 167 32.62 -25.01 -18.94
CA ALA A 167 32.85 -23.88 -19.83
C ALA A 167 33.59 -24.22 -21.14
N GLU A 168 33.98 -25.48 -21.36
CA GLU A 168 34.75 -25.89 -22.54
C GLU A 168 33.89 -25.96 -23.81
N GLY A 169 34.28 -25.29 -24.89
CA GLY A 169 33.61 -25.33 -26.20
C GLY A 169 32.79 -24.08 -26.56
N GLU A 170 32.28 -24.04 -27.79
CA GLU A 170 31.45 -22.93 -28.27
C GLU A 170 30.02 -23.03 -27.71
N ILE A 171 29.50 -21.90 -27.23
CA ILE A 171 28.13 -21.82 -26.68
C ILE A 171 27.16 -21.65 -27.86
N PRO A 172 26.21 -22.57 -28.08
CA PRO A 172 25.27 -22.47 -29.18
C PRO A 172 24.33 -21.28 -28.96
N THR A 173 24.17 -20.46 -30.00
CA THR A 173 23.29 -19.28 -29.97
C THR A 173 22.28 -19.31 -31.12
N LYS A 174 21.07 -18.84 -30.85
CA LYS A 174 20.00 -18.58 -31.81
C LYS A 174 19.77 -17.08 -32.00
N SER A 175 19.49 -16.65 -33.23
CA SER A 175 19.10 -15.26 -33.49
C SER A 175 17.69 -15.01 -32.92
N ARG A 176 17.47 -13.85 -32.30
CA ARG A 176 16.16 -13.50 -31.73
C ARG A 176 15.07 -13.31 -32.81
N SER A 177 15.46 -13.14 -34.08
CA SER A 177 14.55 -12.85 -35.20
C SER A 177 13.88 -14.07 -35.83
N GLU A 178 14.27 -15.30 -35.50
CA GLU A 178 13.76 -16.50 -36.20
C GLU A 178 12.51 -17.12 -35.56
N GLY A 179 12.07 -16.64 -34.40
CA GLY A 179 10.84 -17.10 -33.77
C GLY A 179 9.63 -16.28 -34.19
N LYS A 180 8.61 -16.92 -34.76
CA LYS A 180 7.25 -16.35 -34.86
C LYS A 180 6.88 -15.72 -33.50
N SER A 181 6.42 -14.47 -33.51
CA SER A 181 6.09 -13.77 -32.27
C SER A 181 5.00 -14.54 -31.51
N VAL A 182 4.86 -14.29 -30.21
CA VAL A 182 3.78 -14.92 -29.42
C VAL A 182 2.42 -14.59 -30.02
N ILE A 183 2.29 -13.41 -30.61
CA ILE A 183 1.09 -12.96 -31.31
C ILE A 183 0.90 -13.77 -32.61
N ASP A 184 1.94 -14.00 -33.40
CA ASP A 184 1.87 -14.82 -34.63
C ASP A 184 1.56 -16.29 -34.33
N LYS A 185 2.11 -16.83 -33.23
CA LYS A 185 1.79 -18.19 -32.76
C LYS A 185 0.34 -18.35 -32.34
N ILE A 186 -0.28 -17.28 -31.85
CA ILE A 186 -1.69 -17.27 -31.42
C ILE A 186 -2.62 -17.00 -32.62
N LEU A 187 -2.20 -16.15 -33.56
CA LEU A 187 -3.03 -15.71 -34.69
C LEU A 187 -2.86 -16.56 -35.95
N GLY A 188 -1.87 -17.46 -36.01
CA GLY A 188 -1.82 -18.54 -36.99
C GLY A 188 -1.49 -18.10 -38.42
N GLU A 189 -0.67 -17.06 -38.60
CA GLU A 189 0.00 -16.78 -39.88
C GLU A 189 1.44 -17.34 -39.87
#